data_AF-A0A932GNB2-F1
#
_entry.id   AF-A0A932GNB2-F1
#
_cell.length_a   1.000
_cell.length_b   1.000
_cell.length_c   1.000
_cell.angle_alpha   90.00
_cell.angle_beta   90.00
_cell.angle_gamma   90.00
#
_symmetry.space_group_name_H-M   'P 1'
#
loop_
_entity.id
_entity.type
_entity.pdbx_description
1 polymer ?
#
loop_
_entity_poly.entity_id
_entity_poly.type
_entity_poly.pdbx_seq_one_letter_code
_entity_poly.pdbx_strand_id
1 'polypeptide(L)'
;VCDLFQKSRSITTFAELDQLKGEHLFPTSSYPSIPLKDGDVFSSRQGAGGGFGDPLERDPALVARDVKRLAVSPEVARAVYGVVLDSRTGEALPEETAALREKMRAERRGATGRRP
;
A
#
# COMPACT_ATOMS: atom_id res chain seq x y z
N VAL A 1 1.47 -2.28 26.80
CA VAL A 1 2.30 -1.35 26.00
C VAL A 1 3.71 -1.15 26.56
N CYS A 2 3.93 -1.19 27.89
CA CYS A 2 5.27 -1.23 28.52
C CYS A 2 6.25 -2.26 27.91
N ASP A 3 5.74 -3.42 27.50
CA ASP A 3 6.53 -4.53 26.97
C ASP A 3 7.20 -4.23 25.61
N LEU A 4 6.77 -3.17 24.90
CA LEU A 4 7.29 -2.82 23.57
C LEU A 4 8.56 -1.95 23.66
N PHE A 5 8.53 -0.93 24.54
CA PHE A 5 9.69 -0.09 24.83
C PHE A 5 10.77 -0.86 25.61
N GLN A 6 10.38 -1.80 26.48
CA GLN A 6 11.31 -2.70 27.19
C GLN A 6 12.05 -3.66 26.25
N LYS A 7 11.49 -3.97 25.08
CA LYS A 7 12.10 -4.84 24.05
C LYS A 7 12.84 -4.07 22.95
N SER A 8 12.97 -2.74 23.08
CA SER A 8 13.63 -1.85 22.10
C SER A 8 13.13 -2.03 20.65
N ARG A 9 11.85 -2.40 20.48
CA ARG A 9 11.29 -2.69 19.15
C ARG A 9 10.39 -1.54 18.72
N SER A 10 10.71 -0.89 17.60
CA SER A 10 9.85 0.12 17.00
C SER A 10 8.70 -0.54 16.23
N ILE A 11 7.50 0.01 16.37
CA ILE A 11 6.36 -0.33 15.49
C ILE A 11 6.61 0.35 14.16
N THR A 12 6.64 -0.42 13.08
CA THR A 12 6.89 0.12 11.74
C THR A 12 5.71 -0.08 10.80
N THR A 13 4.74 -0.91 11.19
CA THR A 13 3.57 -1.22 10.37
C THR A 13 2.26 -1.05 11.14
N PHE A 14 1.18 -0.76 10.41
CA PHE A 14 -0.16 -0.69 11.01
C PHE A 14 -0.66 -2.04 11.52
N ALA A 15 -0.24 -3.15 10.92
CA ALA A 15 -0.60 -4.49 11.40
C ALA A 15 0.00 -4.80 12.77
N GLU A 16 1.20 -4.29 13.07
CA GLU A 16 1.81 -4.38 14.39
C GLU A 16 1.08 -3.50 15.41
N LEU A 17 0.61 -2.31 14.99
CA LEU A 17 -0.20 -1.42 15.83
C LEU A 17 -1.51 -2.10 16.26
N ASP A 18 -2.19 -2.76 15.33
CA ASP A 18 -3.48 -3.42 15.58
C ASP A 18 -3.34 -4.59 16.59
N GLN A 19 -2.13 -5.14 16.77
CA GLN A 19 -1.84 -6.20 17.74
C GLN A 19 -1.55 -5.69 19.16
N LEU A 20 -1.43 -4.38 19.36
CA LEU A 20 -1.18 -3.83 20.69
C LEU A 20 -2.36 -4.05 21.62
N LYS A 21 -2.07 -4.60 22.80
CA LYS A 21 -3.04 -4.69 23.90
C LYS A 21 -3.17 -3.33 24.59
N GLY A 22 -4.41 -2.89 24.79
CA GLY A 22 -4.73 -1.62 25.44
C GLY A 22 -6.14 -1.15 25.08
N GLU A 23 -6.50 0.06 25.52
CA GLU A 23 -7.69 0.75 25.04
C GLU A 23 -7.43 1.34 23.65
N HIS A 24 -8.33 1.08 22.70
CA HIS A 24 -8.22 1.58 21.32
C HIS A 24 -9.26 2.67 21.10
N LEU A 25 -8.79 3.90 20.93
CA LEU A 25 -9.66 5.05 20.68
C LEU A 25 -9.62 5.42 19.19
N PHE A 26 -10.79 5.39 18.53
CA PHE A 26 -10.98 5.82 17.14
C PHE A 26 -11.90 7.05 17.09
N PRO A 27 -11.38 8.24 17.44
CA PRO A 27 -12.20 9.44 17.45
C PRO A 27 -12.66 9.81 16.03
N THR A 28 -13.88 10.32 15.92
CA THR A 28 -14.43 10.87 14.66
C THR A 28 -13.83 12.24 14.37
N SER A 29 -14.20 12.92 13.28
CA SER A 29 -13.65 14.23 12.89
C SER A 29 -13.92 15.38 13.89
N SER A 30 -14.75 15.17 14.91
CA SER A 30 -15.02 16.16 15.96
C SER A 30 -14.99 15.49 17.33
N TYR A 31 -13.87 15.63 18.03
CA TYR A 31 -13.63 15.09 19.36
C TYR A 31 -12.89 16.13 20.22
N PRO A 32 -13.13 16.14 21.55
CA PRO A 32 -12.36 16.98 22.45
C PRO A 32 -10.88 16.54 22.45
N SER A 33 -9.96 17.44 22.80
CA SER A 33 -8.53 17.11 22.89
C SER A 33 -8.30 15.96 23.87
N ILE A 34 -7.69 14.88 23.40
CA ILE A 34 -7.36 13.71 24.23
C ILE A 34 -5.90 13.87 24.70
N PRO A 35 -5.64 13.99 26.02
CA PRO A 35 -4.28 14.07 26.52
C PRO A 35 -3.58 12.72 26.35
N LEU A 36 -2.43 12.72 25.67
CA LEU A 36 -1.55 11.55 25.57
C LEU A 36 -0.74 11.39 26.85
N LYS A 37 -0.66 10.16 27.35
CA LYS A 37 0.14 9.75 28.50
C LYS A 37 1.39 9.01 28.05
N ASP A 38 2.31 8.81 28.98
CA ASP A 38 3.50 8.02 28.72
C ASP A 38 3.14 6.58 28.34
N GLY A 39 3.75 6.09 27.27
CA GLY A 39 3.46 4.78 26.68
C GLY A 39 2.24 4.72 25.76
N ASP A 40 1.52 5.81 25.50
CA ASP A 40 0.46 5.83 24.49
C ASP A 40 1.02 5.82 23.06
N VAL A 41 0.27 5.24 22.13
CA VAL A 41 0.63 5.19 20.71
C VAL A 41 -0.42 5.94 19.90
N PHE A 42 0.00 7.00 19.23
CA PHE A 42 -0.83 7.75 18.30
C PHE A 42 -0.56 7.35 16.85
N SER A 43 -1.62 7.10 16.09
CA SER A 43 -1.55 6.76 14.67
C SER A 43 -2.59 7.53 13.88
N SER A 44 -2.16 8.10 12.76
CA SER A 44 -3.04 8.76 11.79
C SER A 44 -3.00 8.02 10.46
N ARG A 45 -4.18 7.70 9.93
CA ARG A 45 -4.34 7.13 8.59
C ARG A 45 -5.02 8.18 7.72
N GLN A 46 -4.25 8.82 6.86
CA GLN A 46 -4.79 9.80 5.91
C GLN A 46 -5.19 9.09 4.62
N GLY A 47 -6.38 9.41 4.12
CA GLY A 47 -6.82 8.93 2.81
C GLY A 47 -5.99 9.57 1.71
N ALA A 48 -5.68 8.79 0.67
CA ALA A 48 -5.14 9.32 -0.58
C ALA A 48 -6.30 9.71 -1.52
N GLY A 49 -6.02 10.58 -2.49
CA GLY A 49 -6.97 10.88 -3.57
C GLY A 49 -7.21 9.67 -4.48
N GLY A 50 -8.36 9.66 -5.18
CA GLY A 50 -8.66 8.64 -6.19
C GLY A 50 -7.78 8.78 -7.45
N GLY A 51 -7.54 7.65 -8.12
CA GLY A 51 -6.83 7.62 -9.41
C GLY A 51 -7.74 7.89 -10.62
N PHE A 52 -7.14 8.19 -11.77
CA PHE A 52 -7.84 8.40 -13.05
C PHE A 52 -7.28 7.49 -14.14
N GLY A 53 -8.17 6.94 -14.99
CA GLY A 53 -7.82 6.07 -16.12
C GLY A 53 -7.60 4.60 -15.74
N ASP A 54 -7.24 3.78 -16.73
CA ASP A 54 -6.87 2.37 -16.51
C ASP A 54 -5.43 2.27 -15.97
N PRO A 55 -5.20 1.62 -14.82
CA PRO A 55 -3.86 1.40 -14.30
C PRO A 55 -2.89 0.71 -15.27
N LEU A 56 -3.37 -0.14 -16.18
CA LEU A 56 -2.52 -0.84 -17.16
C LEU A 56 -2.01 0.06 -18.28
N GLU A 57 -2.54 1.28 -18.41
CA GLU A 57 -2.11 2.27 -19.41
C GLU A 57 -1.09 3.27 -18.84
N ARG A 58 -0.80 3.20 -17.53
CA ARG A 58 0.23 4.05 -16.90
C ARG A 58 1.63 3.68 -17.42
N ASP A 59 2.48 4.68 -17.65
CA ASP A 59 3.88 4.47 -18.04
C ASP A 59 4.63 3.62 -16.98
N PRO A 60 5.19 2.45 -17.36
CA PRO A 60 5.97 1.60 -16.45
C PRO A 60 7.15 2.30 -15.77
N ALA A 61 7.82 3.23 -16.45
CA ALA A 61 8.96 3.96 -15.88
C ALA A 61 8.51 4.88 -14.73
N LEU A 62 7.33 5.48 -14.85
CA LEU A 62 6.74 6.29 -13.77
C LEU A 62 6.36 5.40 -12.57
N VAL A 63 5.83 4.21 -12.81
CA VAL A 63 5.51 3.25 -11.73
C VAL A 63 6.80 2.81 -11.02
N ALA A 64 7.87 2.48 -11.76
CA ALA A 64 9.16 2.15 -11.18
C ALA A 64 9.72 3.29 -10.31
N ARG A 65 9.57 4.54 -10.77
CA ARG A 65 9.94 5.72 -9.98
C ARG A 65 9.09 5.85 -8.71
N ASP A 66 7.79 5.59 -8.79
CA ASP A 66 6.89 5.67 -7.64
C ASP A 66 7.24 4.59 -6.59
N VAL A 67 7.70 3.41 -7.03
CA VAL A 67 8.26 2.36 -6.15
C VAL A 67 9.57 2.79 -5.50
N LYS A 68 10.49 3.37 -6.28
CA LYS A 68 11.76 3.92 -5.74
C LYS A 68 11.53 5.01 -4.68
N ARG A 69 10.38 5.71 -4.75
CA ARG A 69 9.97 6.76 -3.80
C ARG A 69 9.15 6.22 -2.62
N LEU A 70 8.95 4.90 -2.51
CA LEU A 70 8.12 4.26 -1.49
C LEU A 70 6.65 4.74 -1.51
N ALA A 71 6.21 5.32 -2.63
CA ALA A 71 4.81 5.73 -2.80
C ALA A 71 3.92 4.52 -3.18
N VAL A 72 4.52 3.52 -3.81
CA VAL A 72 3.87 2.27 -4.24
C VAL A 72 4.78 1.11 -3.85
N SER A 73 4.23 0.00 -3.41
CA SER A 73 5.02 -1.20 -3.13
C SER A 73 5.30 -1.99 -4.42
N PRO A 74 6.39 -2.78 -4.50
CA PRO A 74 6.66 -3.65 -5.65
C PRO A 74 5.50 -4.62 -5.96
N GLU A 75 4.80 -5.10 -4.92
CA GLU A 75 3.66 -5.99 -5.05
C GLU A 75 2.48 -5.27 -5.72
N VAL A 76 2.20 -4.03 -5.32
CA VAL A 76 1.16 -3.19 -5.93
C VAL A 76 1.52 -2.83 -7.37
N ALA A 77 2.79 -2.51 -7.65
CA ALA A 77 3.26 -2.25 -9.01
C ALA A 77 2.93 -3.41 -9.97
N ARG A 78 3.14 -4.65 -9.52
CA ARG A 78 2.81 -5.85 -10.28
C ARG A 78 1.31 -6.10 -10.35
N ALA A 79 0.61 -6.10 -9.22
CA ALA A 79 -0.78 -6.54 -9.13
C ALA A 79 -1.79 -5.54 -9.71
N VAL A 80 -1.52 -4.24 -9.61
CA VAL A 80 -2.45 -3.17 -10.03
C VAL A 80 -2.05 -2.59 -11.38
N TYR A 81 -0.78 -2.22 -11.55
CA TYR A 81 -0.28 -1.56 -12.75
C TYR A 81 0.26 -2.54 -13.81
N GLY A 82 0.35 -3.83 -13.48
CA GLY A 82 0.90 -4.86 -14.36
C GLY A 82 2.37 -4.65 -14.69
N VAL A 83 3.12 -3.94 -13.84
CA VAL A 83 4.53 -3.60 -14.08
C VAL A 83 5.43 -4.61 -13.38
N VAL A 84 6.35 -5.20 -14.14
CA VAL A 84 7.38 -6.09 -13.60
C VAL A 84 8.67 -5.29 -13.44
N LEU A 85 9.26 -5.35 -12.26
CA LEU A 85 10.48 -4.63 -11.93
C LEU A 85 11.66 -5.60 -11.81
N ASP A 86 12.80 -5.17 -12.31
CA ASP A 86 14.07 -5.85 -12.09
C ASP A 86 14.45 -5.78 -10.60
N SER A 87 14.68 -6.95 -10.00
CA SER A 87 15.00 -7.06 -8.57
C SER A 87 16.32 -6.41 -8.15
N ARG A 88 17.23 -6.16 -9.10
CA ARG A 88 18.56 -5.59 -8.87
C ARG A 88 18.58 -4.08 -9.13
N THR A 89 17.94 -3.62 -10.21
CA THR A 89 17.97 -2.21 -10.64
C THR A 89 16.72 -1.42 -10.22
N GLY A 90 15.62 -2.12 -9.92
CA GLY A 90 14.31 -1.52 -9.66
C GLY A 90 13.71 -0.83 -10.89
N GLU A 91 14.19 -1.12 -12.09
CA GLU A 91 13.67 -0.58 -13.34
C GLU A 91 12.58 -1.48 -13.91
N ALA A 92 11.67 -0.90 -14.71
CA ALA A 92 10.63 -1.67 -15.36
C ALA A 92 11.21 -2.52 -16.49
N LEU A 93 10.85 -3.81 -16.50
CA LEU A 93 11.22 -4.77 -17.53
C LEU A 93 10.17 -4.71 -18.65
N PRO A 94 10.49 -4.16 -19.85
CA PRO A 94 9.47 -3.84 -20.85
C PRO A 94 8.72 -5.06 -21.38
N GLU A 95 9.44 -6.13 -21.70
CA GLU A 95 8.87 -7.36 -22.28
C GLU A 95 7.96 -8.08 -21.28
N GLU A 96 8.42 -8.23 -20.05
CA GLU A 96 7.68 -8.89 -18.98
C GLU A 96 6.46 -8.08 -18.55
N THR A 97 6.59 -6.76 -18.52
CA THR A 97 5.47 -5.83 -18.28
C THR A 97 4.43 -5.93 -19.39
N ALA A 98 4.85 -5.96 -20.65
CA ALA A 98 3.92 -6.11 -21.77
C ALA A 98 3.17 -7.46 -21.72
N ALA A 99 3.89 -8.55 -21.46
CA ALA A 99 3.30 -9.89 -21.33
C ALA A 99 2.31 -9.96 -20.15
N LEU A 100 2.68 -9.41 -18.99
CA LEU A 100 1.81 -9.38 -17.81
C LEU A 100 0.55 -8.55 -18.07
N ARG A 101 0.68 -7.37 -18.68
CA ARG A 101 -0.46 -6.52 -19.02
C ARG A 101 -1.40 -7.20 -20.01
N GLU A 102 -0.88 -7.89 -21.03
CA GLU A 102 -1.75 -8.62 -21.96
C GLU A 102 -2.52 -9.73 -21.27
N LYS A 103 -1.86 -10.49 -20.38
CA LYS A 103 -2.52 -11.49 -19.56
C LYS A 103 -3.64 -10.88 -18.70
N MET A 104 -3.37 -9.78 -18.00
CA MET A 104 -4.35 -9.10 -17.16
C MET A 104 -5.53 -8.55 -17.98
N ARG A 105 -5.28 -8.03 -19.20
CA ARG A 105 -6.35 -7.60 -20.11
C ARG A 105 -7.21 -8.78 -20.58
N ALA A 106 -6.60 -9.93 -20.88
CA ALA A 106 -7.32 -11.14 -21.24
C ALA A 106 -8.20 -11.64 -20.07
N GLU A 107 -7.65 -11.67 -18.85
CA GLU A 107 -8.39 -12.04 -17.63
C GLU A 107 -9.58 -11.10 -17.39
N ARG A 108 -9.38 -9.78 -17.52
CA ARG A 108 -10.47 -8.79 -17.39
C ARG A 108 -11.58 -9.03 -18.43
N ARG A 109 -11.22 -9.27 -19.69
CA ARG A 109 -12.19 -9.58 -20.77
C ARG A 109 -13.00 -10.85 -20.48
N GLY A 110 -12.36 -11.88 -19.92
CA GLY A 110 -13.03 -13.12 -19.50
C GLY A 110 -13.94 -12.94 -18.27
N ALA A 111 -13.58 -12.02 -17.37
CA ALA A 111 -14.36 -11.70 -16.17
C ALA A 111 -15.61 -10.87 -16.47
N THR A 112 -15.62 -10.05 -17.53
CA THR A 112 -16.77 -9.21 -17.91
C THR A 112 -18.03 -10.02 -18.30
N GLY A 113 -17.93 -11.34 -18.46
CA GLY A 113 -19.06 -12.25 -18.68
C GLY A 113 -19.78 -12.73 -17.42
N ARG A 114 -19.30 -12.39 -16.22
CA ARG A 114 -19.88 -12.86 -14.94
C ARG A 114 -20.38 -11.67 -14.12
N ARG A 115 -21.61 -11.22 -14.39
CA ARG A 115 -22.38 -10.44 -13.41
C ARG A 115 -23.25 -11.40 -12.59
N PRO A 116 -23.33 -11.28 -11.25
CA PRO A 116 -24.39 -11.93 -10.48
C PRO A 116 -25.76 -11.39 -10.88
#